data_AF-A0A2V6FGR6-F1
#
_entry.id   AF-A0A2V6FGR6-F1
#
_cell.length_a   1.000
_cell.length_b   1.000
_cell.length_c   1.000
_cell.angle_alpha   90.00
_cell.angle_beta   90.00
_cell.angle_gamma   90.00
#
_symmetry.space_group_name_H-M   'P 1'
#
loop_
_entity.id
_entity.type
_entity.pdbx_description
1 polymer ?
#
loop_
_entity_poly.entity_id
_entity_poly.type
_entity_poly.pdbx_seq_one_letter_code
_entity_poly.pdbx_strand_id
1 'polypeptide(L)'
;MKRCVVLGPIIFWTGAASALTPDQWQYRQSIDVPATGLVRINLPLETSNIARPDLSDLRIIDSNEKEIPFLIDQPVPRQESSVLAKDFRPEITSAETRLLITTDADLTIAGIMLETPASANFIKAARVEGSNDQKDWRTLTSGAPLFRMGNGATNLRVAFPEGRWQFLRVVVDDNRTPPIPWTNARLIVAGSRAPTEPVSVTIKSRDENPGMTRLGIDLGAANLRMASIRIGTSEPVFTRTVKVAAPELSAQNLQEETLSSEVLYRVDLNGKVEARLDLPIDKQIFGRELVLLIDNGDSPPLLVSEVRADRRITRLIFFAATP
;
A
#
# COMPACT_ATOMS: atom_id res chain seq x y z
N MET A 1 19.34 19.70 35.48
CA MET A 1 19.56 18.87 34.27
C MET A 1 20.22 19.73 33.21
N LYS A 2 21.44 19.35 32.78
CA LYS A 2 22.26 20.12 31.83
C LYS A 2 21.64 20.02 30.43
N ARG A 3 21.45 21.15 29.76
CA ARG A 3 21.03 21.22 28.34
C ARG A 3 22.23 20.90 27.46
N CYS A 4 22.19 19.78 26.74
CA CYS A 4 23.13 19.51 25.65
C CYS A 4 22.70 20.30 24.42
N VAL A 5 23.54 21.24 24.00
CA VAL A 5 23.44 21.89 22.69
C VAL A 5 24.30 21.08 21.74
N VAL A 6 23.69 20.46 20.74
CA VAL A 6 24.42 19.84 19.63
C VAL A 6 24.71 20.94 18.61
N LEU A 7 25.94 21.44 18.61
CA LEU A 7 26.49 22.25 17.52
C LEU A 7 26.95 21.30 16.41
N GLY A 8 26.09 21.09 15.41
CA GLY A 8 26.51 20.47 14.16
C GLY A 8 27.19 21.51 13.26
N PRO A 9 28.39 21.25 12.73
CA PRO A 9 29.03 22.20 11.82
C PRO A 9 28.19 22.31 10.54
N ILE A 10 27.72 23.52 10.23
CA ILE A 10 27.23 23.85 8.89
C ILE A 10 28.47 23.99 8.02
N ILE A 11 28.87 22.89 7.39
CA ILE A 11 29.91 22.94 6.36
C ILE A 11 29.22 23.52 5.12
N PHE A 12 29.37 24.82 4.89
CA PHE A 12 29.13 25.41 3.58
C PHE A 12 30.23 24.88 2.65
N TRP A 13 29.93 23.83 1.89
CA TRP A 13 30.68 23.53 0.68
C TRP A 13 30.40 24.65 -0.31
N THR A 14 31.24 25.69 -0.32
CA THR A 14 31.41 26.56 -1.49
C THR A 14 32.26 25.80 -2.51
N GLY A 15 31.74 24.68 -3.00
CA GLY A 15 32.16 24.18 -4.29
C GLY A 15 31.54 25.13 -5.30
N ALA A 16 32.38 25.88 -6.03
CA ALA A 16 31.95 26.42 -7.31
C ALA A 16 31.56 25.21 -8.16
N ALA A 17 30.28 24.83 -8.12
CA ALA A 17 29.70 23.97 -9.12
C ALA A 17 29.87 24.75 -10.42
N SER A 18 30.87 24.38 -11.23
CA SER A 18 30.89 24.78 -12.62
C SER A 18 29.51 24.49 -13.16
N ALA A 19 28.75 25.54 -13.49
CA ALA A 19 27.46 25.39 -14.14
C ALA A 19 27.68 24.48 -15.34
N LEU A 20 27.12 23.28 -15.31
CA LEU A 20 27.28 22.30 -16.37
C LEU A 20 26.79 22.96 -17.66
N THR A 21 27.57 22.87 -18.74
CA THR A 21 27.17 23.53 -19.97
C THR A 21 25.90 22.84 -20.51
N PRO A 22 24.82 23.59 -20.79
CA PRO A 22 23.52 23.00 -21.14
C PRO A 22 23.55 22.11 -22.39
N ASP A 23 24.54 22.27 -23.26
CA ASP A 23 24.76 21.50 -24.50
C ASP A 23 25.23 20.05 -24.29
N GLN A 24 25.65 19.70 -23.07
CA GLN A 24 26.09 18.33 -22.73
C GLN A 24 24.93 17.39 -22.35
N TRP A 25 23.71 17.89 -22.29
CA TRP A 25 22.52 17.14 -21.86
C TRP A 25 21.80 16.52 -23.06
N GLN A 26 21.78 15.18 -23.11
CA GLN A 26 21.14 14.43 -24.20
C GLN A 26 19.62 14.61 -24.25
N TYR A 27 18.98 14.82 -23.09
CA TYR A 27 17.53 14.92 -22.97
C TYR A 27 17.13 16.25 -22.33
N ARG A 28 16.10 16.88 -22.90
CA ARG A 28 15.48 18.09 -22.37
C ARG A 28 13.97 17.96 -22.44
N GLN A 29 13.30 18.53 -21.45
CA GLN A 29 11.85 18.58 -21.39
C GLN A 29 11.43 19.95 -20.88
N SER A 30 10.46 20.55 -21.55
CA SER A 30 9.83 21.80 -21.10
C SER A 30 8.86 21.51 -19.96
N ILE A 31 8.81 22.43 -19.01
CA ILE A 31 7.91 22.40 -17.87
C ILE A 31 7.07 23.68 -17.93
N ASP A 32 5.76 23.54 -17.81
CA ASP A 32 4.87 24.70 -17.72
C ASP A 32 4.95 25.34 -16.34
N VAL A 33 5.26 26.63 -16.28
CA VAL A 33 5.30 27.42 -15.05
C VAL A 33 4.18 28.47 -15.11
N PRO A 34 3.03 28.24 -14.44
CA PRO A 34 1.87 29.11 -14.62
C PRO A 34 2.03 30.49 -13.94
N ALA A 35 2.95 30.62 -12.97
CA ALA A 35 3.17 31.86 -12.23
C ALA A 35 4.56 31.89 -11.57
N THR A 36 5.06 33.11 -11.34
CA THR A 36 6.23 33.36 -10.48
C THR A 36 5.97 32.88 -9.05
N GLY A 37 6.98 32.27 -8.41
CA GLY A 37 6.94 31.86 -7.02
C GLY A 37 7.38 30.41 -6.80
N LEU A 38 6.94 29.82 -5.70
CA LEU A 38 7.21 28.40 -5.40
C LEU A 38 6.33 27.52 -6.29
N VAL A 39 6.97 26.77 -7.17
CA VAL A 39 6.34 25.85 -8.11
C VAL A 39 6.53 24.43 -7.62
N ARG A 40 5.48 23.62 -7.78
CA ARG A 40 5.50 22.17 -7.53
C ARG A 40 4.96 21.47 -8.76
N ILE A 41 5.76 20.56 -9.32
CA ILE A 41 5.35 19.69 -10.42
C ILE A 41 5.53 18.24 -10.03
N ASN A 42 4.71 17.35 -10.61
CA ASN A 42 4.97 15.92 -10.57
C ASN A 42 6.03 15.59 -11.61
N LEU A 43 6.97 14.70 -11.28
CA LEU A 43 7.97 14.22 -12.20
C LEU A 43 7.29 13.40 -13.32
N PRO A 44 7.38 13.82 -14.58
CA PRO A 44 6.76 13.10 -15.69
C PRO A 44 7.26 11.66 -15.81
N LEU A 45 6.44 10.79 -16.40
CA LEU A 45 6.76 9.37 -16.57
C LEU A 45 7.93 9.20 -17.54
N GLU A 46 7.96 10.00 -18.60
CA GLU A 46 9.00 10.04 -19.62
C GLU A 46 10.35 10.42 -19.01
N THR A 47 10.35 11.39 -18.08
CA THR A 47 11.56 11.77 -17.35
C THR A 47 12.05 10.62 -16.46
N SER A 48 11.13 9.97 -15.74
CA SER A 48 11.46 8.85 -14.85
C SER A 48 12.08 7.67 -15.63
N ASN A 49 11.59 7.39 -16.84
CA ASN A 49 12.06 6.31 -17.70
C ASN A 49 13.54 6.46 -18.13
N ILE A 50 14.05 7.69 -18.17
CA ILE A 50 15.37 8.02 -18.74
C ILE A 50 16.36 8.43 -17.63
N ALA A 51 15.87 9.14 -16.61
CA ALA A 51 16.70 9.59 -15.49
C ALA A 51 17.31 8.40 -14.73
N ARG A 52 18.43 8.66 -14.04
CA ARG A 52 19.00 7.69 -13.10
C ARG A 52 17.99 7.35 -12.01
N PRO A 53 18.05 6.14 -11.43
CA PRO A 53 17.11 5.75 -10.37
C PRO A 53 17.14 6.65 -9.13
N ASP A 54 18.28 7.28 -8.85
CA ASP A 54 18.48 8.20 -7.74
C ASP A 54 18.18 9.67 -8.11
N LEU A 55 17.81 9.94 -9.37
CA LEU A 55 17.50 11.25 -9.92
C LEU A 55 18.66 12.26 -9.80
N SER A 56 19.89 11.78 -9.59
CA SER A 56 21.09 12.61 -9.40
C SER A 56 21.49 13.39 -10.66
N ASP A 57 20.98 12.97 -11.80
CA ASP A 57 21.10 13.59 -13.10
C ASP A 57 19.93 14.52 -13.44
N LEU A 58 19.02 14.86 -12.52
CA LEU A 58 18.02 15.89 -12.82
C LEU A 58 18.62 17.29 -12.65
N ARG A 59 18.33 18.19 -13.59
CA ARG A 59 18.62 19.62 -13.51
C ARG A 59 17.41 20.42 -13.97
N ILE A 60 17.19 21.58 -13.36
CA ILE A 60 16.19 22.57 -13.78
C ILE A 60 16.94 23.82 -14.19
N ILE A 61 16.64 24.36 -15.37
CA ILE A 61 17.20 25.62 -15.87
C ILE A 61 16.07 26.62 -16.14
N ASP A 62 16.34 27.90 -15.95
CA ASP A 62 15.43 28.99 -16.32
C ASP A 62 15.49 29.30 -17.83
N SER A 63 14.69 30.27 -18.27
CA SER A 63 14.67 30.73 -19.67
C SER A 63 15.98 31.40 -20.13
N ASN A 64 16.87 31.75 -19.20
CA ASN A 64 18.21 32.30 -19.47
C ASN A 64 19.29 31.22 -19.40
N GLU A 65 18.89 29.93 -19.43
CA GLU A 65 19.74 28.75 -19.30
C GLU A 65 20.52 28.66 -17.99
N LYS A 66 20.07 29.35 -16.94
CA LYS A 66 20.69 29.30 -15.63
C LYS A 66 20.06 28.19 -14.80
N GLU A 67 20.91 27.35 -14.19
CA GLU A 67 20.45 26.32 -13.26
C GLU A 67 19.75 26.91 -12.03
N ILE A 68 18.59 26.33 -11.70
CA ILE A 68 17.77 26.69 -10.55
C ILE A 68 17.85 25.55 -9.51
N PRO A 69 18.18 25.86 -8.24
CA PRO A 69 18.08 24.89 -7.16
C PRO A 69 16.64 24.37 -6.99
N PHE A 70 16.51 23.07 -6.72
CA PHE A 70 15.22 22.42 -6.51
C PHE A 70 15.31 21.36 -5.41
N LEU A 71 14.15 21.00 -4.86
CA LEU A 71 13.96 19.91 -3.91
C LEU A 71 13.21 18.77 -4.59
N ILE A 72 13.71 17.55 -4.43
CA ILE A 72 12.98 16.33 -4.78
C ILE A 72 12.17 15.89 -3.57
N ASP A 73 10.85 15.99 -3.66
CA ASP A 73 9.92 15.50 -2.64
C ASP A 73 9.37 14.14 -3.07
N GLN A 74 9.72 13.10 -2.32
CA GLN A 74 9.22 11.73 -2.50
C GLN A 74 8.47 11.31 -1.23
N PRO A 75 7.17 11.62 -1.10
CA PRO A 75 6.41 11.24 0.08
C PRO A 75 6.42 9.72 0.27
N VAL A 76 6.93 9.27 1.40
CA VAL A 76 6.94 7.85 1.77
C VAL A 76 5.71 7.57 2.63
N PRO A 77 4.88 6.56 2.28
CA PRO A 77 3.76 6.19 3.14
C PRO A 77 4.30 5.62 4.45
N ARG A 78 3.67 5.96 5.57
CA ARG A 78 3.88 5.22 6.80
C ARG A 78 2.93 4.04 6.76
N GLN A 79 3.48 2.84 6.73
CA GLN A 79 2.66 1.63 6.82
C GLN A 79 1.91 1.62 8.15
N GLU A 80 0.69 1.09 8.12
CA GLU A 80 -0.01 0.75 9.35
C GLU A 80 0.84 -0.21 10.16
N SER A 81 0.85 -0.01 11.48
CA SER A 81 1.45 -0.96 12.39
C SER A 81 0.37 -1.64 13.22
N SER A 82 0.74 -2.71 13.90
CA SER A 82 -0.16 -3.37 14.84
C SER A 82 0.47 -3.45 16.21
N VAL A 83 -0.32 -3.17 17.24
CA VAL A 83 0.06 -3.35 18.64
C VAL A 83 -0.95 -4.25 19.33
N LEU A 84 -0.52 -5.02 20.32
CA LEU A 84 -1.46 -5.83 21.09
C LEU A 84 -2.40 -4.91 21.89
N ALA A 85 -3.66 -5.30 22.04
CA ALA A 85 -4.55 -4.64 22.97
C ALA A 85 -4.02 -4.75 24.40
N LYS A 86 -4.29 -3.73 25.23
CA LYS A 86 -3.87 -3.71 26.63
C LYS A 86 -4.63 -4.73 27.47
N ASP A 87 -5.91 -4.89 27.17
CA ASP A 87 -6.79 -5.88 27.79
C ASP A 87 -7.81 -6.37 26.76
N PHE A 88 -8.21 -7.63 26.87
CA PHE A 88 -9.12 -8.30 25.94
C PHE A 88 -10.03 -9.23 26.74
N ARG A 89 -11.33 -8.91 26.79
CA ARG A 89 -12.33 -9.65 27.58
C ARG A 89 -13.46 -10.13 26.68
N PRO A 90 -13.45 -11.41 26.28
CA PRO A 90 -14.57 -12.01 25.57
C PRO A 90 -15.69 -12.40 26.54
N GLU A 91 -16.93 -12.13 26.14
CA GLU A 91 -18.16 -12.56 26.81
C GLU A 91 -19.07 -13.21 25.76
N ILE A 92 -19.36 -14.49 25.93
CA ILE A 92 -20.28 -15.22 25.06
C ILE A 92 -21.68 -15.12 25.66
N THR A 93 -22.64 -14.72 24.83
CA THR A 93 -24.06 -14.73 25.17
C THR A 93 -24.82 -15.73 24.29
N SER A 94 -26.15 -15.78 24.40
CA SER A 94 -26.97 -16.73 23.62
C SER A 94 -27.01 -16.44 22.11
N ALA A 95 -26.79 -15.19 21.69
CA ALA A 95 -26.95 -14.74 20.29
C ALA A 95 -25.73 -14.00 19.73
N GLU A 96 -24.78 -13.62 20.58
CA GLU A 96 -23.63 -12.81 20.20
C GLU A 96 -22.43 -13.04 21.13
N THR A 97 -21.24 -12.81 20.61
CA THR A 97 -20.01 -12.72 21.39
C THR A 97 -19.56 -11.27 21.47
N ARG A 98 -19.44 -10.73 22.69
CA ARG A 98 -18.98 -9.37 22.96
C ARG A 98 -17.51 -9.39 23.34
N LEU A 99 -16.69 -8.63 22.63
CA LEU A 99 -15.27 -8.48 22.90
C LEU A 99 -15.03 -7.06 23.41
N LEU A 100 -14.79 -6.92 24.71
CA LEU A 100 -14.37 -5.65 25.29
C LEU A 100 -12.84 -5.55 25.20
N ILE A 101 -12.36 -4.50 24.55
CA ILE A 101 -10.96 -4.27 24.25
C ILE A 101 -10.55 -2.95 24.91
N THR A 102 -9.53 -2.99 25.76
CA THR A 102 -8.89 -1.77 26.26
C THR A 102 -7.69 -1.44 25.39
N THR A 103 -7.60 -0.18 24.99
CA THR A 103 -6.55 0.31 24.08
C THR A 103 -5.48 1.11 24.84
N ASP A 104 -4.52 1.65 24.08
CA ASP A 104 -3.72 2.79 24.51
C ASP A 104 -4.33 4.09 23.93
N ALA A 105 -4.66 5.04 24.81
CA ALA A 105 -5.42 6.24 24.46
C ALA A 105 -4.66 7.22 23.55
N ASP A 106 -3.33 7.08 23.45
CA ASP A 106 -2.49 7.96 22.64
C ASP A 106 -2.39 7.53 21.16
N LEU A 107 -2.92 6.35 20.82
CA LEU A 107 -2.89 5.81 19.47
C LEU A 107 -4.12 6.26 18.67
N THR A 108 -3.88 6.76 17.45
CA THR A 108 -4.93 6.85 16.43
C THR A 108 -5.09 5.48 15.79
N ILE A 109 -6.25 4.85 15.99
CA ILE A 109 -6.54 3.47 15.57
C ILE A 109 -7.41 3.50 14.32
N ALA A 110 -7.01 2.77 13.28
CA ALA A 110 -7.72 2.63 12.00
C ALA A 110 -8.57 1.34 11.91
N GLY A 111 -8.39 0.43 12.86
CA GLY A 111 -9.08 -0.85 12.86
C GLY A 111 -8.59 -1.78 13.97
N ILE A 112 -9.13 -2.99 13.96
CA ILE A 112 -8.65 -4.11 14.78
C ILE A 112 -8.42 -5.35 13.91
N MET A 113 -7.44 -6.15 14.31
CA MET A 113 -7.23 -7.51 13.82
C MET A 113 -7.56 -8.46 14.98
N LEU A 114 -8.57 -9.31 14.81
CA LEU A 114 -8.95 -10.29 15.81
C LEU A 114 -8.16 -11.60 15.64
N GLU A 115 -7.85 -12.26 16.75
CA GLU A 115 -7.14 -13.53 16.76
C GLU A 115 -8.07 -14.67 17.19
N THR A 116 -7.95 -15.81 16.50
CA THR A 116 -8.73 -17.04 16.73
C THR A 116 -7.89 -18.26 16.29
N PRO A 117 -8.06 -19.45 16.91
CA PRO A 117 -7.27 -20.64 16.57
C PRO A 117 -7.22 -20.95 15.07
N ALA A 118 -6.06 -21.39 14.57
CA ALA A 118 -5.78 -21.60 13.14
C ALA A 118 -6.82 -22.50 12.44
N SER A 119 -7.34 -23.50 13.15
CA SER A 119 -8.30 -24.50 12.65
C SER A 119 -9.74 -24.00 12.48
N ALA A 120 -10.07 -22.78 12.90
CA ALA A 120 -11.43 -22.25 12.77
C ALA A 120 -11.82 -22.03 11.29
N ASN A 121 -12.99 -22.53 10.88
CA ASN A 121 -13.63 -22.22 9.60
C ASN A 121 -15.00 -21.59 9.89
N PHE A 122 -15.19 -20.35 9.51
CA PHE A 122 -16.37 -19.58 9.89
C PHE A 122 -16.62 -18.38 9.00
N ILE A 123 -17.85 -17.90 9.05
CA ILE A 123 -18.28 -16.60 8.54
C ILE A 123 -19.16 -15.97 9.62
N LYS A 124 -18.81 -14.75 10.04
CA LYS A 124 -19.47 -13.95 11.07
C LYS A 124 -19.62 -12.52 10.59
N ALA A 125 -20.59 -11.80 11.11
CA ALA A 125 -20.68 -10.35 10.98
C ALA A 125 -20.33 -9.70 12.31
N ALA A 126 -19.66 -8.55 12.27
CA ALA A 126 -19.26 -7.79 13.44
C ALA A 126 -19.75 -6.35 13.37
N ARG A 127 -20.14 -5.82 14.54
CA ARG A 127 -20.30 -4.39 14.79
C ARG A 127 -19.18 -3.95 15.72
N VAL A 128 -18.61 -2.77 15.48
CA VAL A 128 -17.61 -2.17 16.37
C VAL A 128 -18.12 -0.84 16.89
N GLU A 129 -17.98 -0.64 18.19
CA GLU A 129 -18.32 0.58 18.89
C GLU A 129 -17.08 1.09 19.65
N GLY A 130 -16.93 2.41 19.72
CA GLY A 130 -15.86 3.09 20.45
C GLY A 130 -16.40 3.92 21.60
N SER A 131 -15.66 3.94 22.71
CA SER A 131 -15.96 4.74 23.90
C SER A 131 -14.68 5.25 24.57
N ASN A 132 -14.80 6.35 25.31
CA ASN A 132 -13.73 6.89 26.14
C ASN A 132 -14.01 6.77 27.65
N ASP A 133 -15.19 6.27 28.05
CA ASP A 133 -15.64 6.20 29.45
C ASP A 133 -16.43 4.92 29.78
N GLN A 134 -16.59 4.01 28.82
CA GLN A 134 -17.42 2.79 28.87
C GLN A 134 -18.93 3.04 29.07
N LYS A 135 -19.40 4.29 29.06
CA LYS A 135 -20.80 4.65 29.22
C LYS A 135 -21.39 5.09 27.89
N ASP A 136 -20.70 6.02 27.23
CA ASP A 136 -21.11 6.56 25.94
C ASP A 136 -20.41 5.78 24.82
N TRP A 137 -21.20 5.01 24.07
CA TRP A 137 -20.72 4.16 22.98
C TRP A 137 -21.17 4.72 21.63
N ARG A 138 -20.24 4.85 20.69
CA ARG A 138 -20.50 5.29 19.32
C ARG A 138 -20.22 4.14 18.35
N THR A 139 -21.18 3.81 17.49
CA THR A 139 -20.95 2.83 16.42
C THR A 139 -19.94 3.38 15.41
N LEU A 140 -18.87 2.64 15.19
CA LEU A 140 -17.80 2.99 14.24
C LEU A 140 -17.97 2.25 12.91
N THR A 141 -18.45 1.01 12.96
CA THR A 141 -18.81 0.21 11.79
C THR A 141 -19.80 -0.88 12.16
N SER A 142 -20.60 -1.33 11.20
CA SER A 142 -21.62 -2.36 11.39
C SER A 142 -21.65 -3.31 10.18
N GLY A 143 -21.86 -4.61 10.42
CA GLY A 143 -21.89 -5.62 9.36
C GLY A 143 -20.52 -5.88 8.72
N ALA A 144 -19.43 -5.63 9.46
CA ALA A 144 -18.09 -5.96 9.01
C ALA A 144 -17.91 -7.49 8.97
N PRO A 145 -17.53 -8.08 7.84
CA PRO A 145 -17.42 -9.52 7.72
C PRO A 145 -16.11 -10.00 8.35
N LEU A 146 -16.22 -11.05 9.15
CA LEU A 146 -15.11 -11.80 9.71
C LEU A 146 -15.22 -13.23 9.20
N PHE A 147 -14.18 -13.73 8.58
CA PHE A 147 -14.19 -15.10 8.09
C PHE A 147 -12.79 -15.70 7.99
N ARG A 148 -12.76 -17.02 8.07
CA ARG A 148 -11.66 -17.85 7.61
C ARG A 148 -12.29 -19.03 6.88
N MET A 149 -11.86 -19.27 5.66
CA MET A 149 -12.36 -20.34 4.80
C MET A 149 -11.26 -21.36 4.53
N GLY A 150 -11.64 -22.62 4.32
CA GLY A 150 -10.69 -23.70 4.01
C GLY A 150 -9.90 -23.51 2.71
N ASN A 151 -10.35 -22.63 1.81
CA ASN A 151 -9.66 -22.29 0.56
C ASN A 151 -8.56 -21.22 0.73
N GLY A 152 -8.25 -20.81 1.98
CA GLY A 152 -7.24 -19.80 2.29
C GLY A 152 -7.76 -18.36 2.36
N ALA A 153 -9.00 -18.09 1.92
CA ALA A 153 -9.58 -16.76 2.07
C ALA A 153 -9.80 -16.43 3.55
N THR A 154 -9.25 -15.31 4.00
CA THR A 154 -9.32 -14.88 5.39
C THR A 154 -9.53 -13.37 5.48
N ASN A 155 -10.42 -12.95 6.37
CA ASN A 155 -10.55 -11.59 6.81
C ASN A 155 -10.85 -11.58 8.32
N LEU A 156 -9.83 -11.28 9.11
CA LEU A 156 -9.96 -11.08 10.56
C LEU A 156 -9.82 -9.60 10.95
N ARG A 157 -9.78 -8.74 9.94
CA ARG A 157 -9.60 -7.30 10.07
C ARG A 157 -10.96 -6.61 10.03
N VAL A 158 -11.19 -5.74 11.00
CA VAL A 158 -12.31 -4.81 10.98
C VAL A 158 -11.76 -3.39 10.93
N ALA A 159 -11.91 -2.73 9.79
CA ALA A 159 -11.55 -1.32 9.62
C ALA A 159 -12.71 -0.41 10.03
N PHE A 160 -12.38 0.77 10.54
CA PHE A 160 -13.32 1.81 10.91
C PHE A 160 -12.68 3.20 10.80
N PRO A 161 -13.44 4.31 10.86
CA PRO A 161 -12.87 5.65 10.80
C PRO A 161 -11.76 5.87 11.84
N GLU A 162 -10.63 6.40 11.41
CA GLU A 162 -9.47 6.65 12.27
C GLU A 162 -9.84 7.52 13.47
N GLY A 163 -9.48 7.07 14.67
CA GLY A 163 -9.80 7.81 15.88
C GLY A 163 -9.06 7.31 17.11
N ARG A 164 -9.10 8.12 18.17
CA ARG A 164 -8.60 7.74 19.49
C ARG A 164 -9.75 7.26 20.34
N TRP A 165 -9.62 6.06 20.86
CA TRP A 165 -10.64 5.38 21.67
C TRP A 165 -9.95 4.74 22.85
N GLN A 166 -10.45 4.90 24.08
CA GLN A 166 -9.92 4.16 25.24
C GLN A 166 -10.45 2.73 25.30
N PHE A 167 -11.66 2.53 24.78
CA PHE A 167 -12.35 1.24 24.78
C PHE A 167 -12.97 0.99 23.42
N LEU A 168 -12.85 -0.24 22.94
CA LEU A 168 -13.58 -0.75 21.80
C LEU A 168 -14.46 -1.91 22.27
N ARG A 169 -15.68 -2.00 21.73
CA ARG A 169 -16.57 -3.13 21.90
C ARG A 169 -16.86 -3.71 20.53
N VAL A 170 -16.48 -4.97 20.33
CA VAL A 170 -16.84 -5.72 19.13
C VAL A 170 -17.99 -6.65 19.49
N VAL A 171 -19.05 -6.61 18.70
CA VAL A 171 -20.19 -7.51 18.84
C VAL A 171 -20.20 -8.40 17.61
N VAL A 172 -19.90 -9.68 17.81
CA VAL A 172 -19.86 -10.71 16.77
C VAL A 172 -21.19 -11.46 16.79
N ASP A 173 -21.86 -11.53 15.62
CA ASP A 173 -23.16 -12.19 15.46
C ASP A 173 -23.01 -13.71 15.46
N ASP A 174 -23.64 -14.37 16.44
CA ASP A 174 -23.66 -15.82 16.62
C ASP A 174 -25.05 -16.42 16.37
N ASN A 175 -26.01 -15.66 15.82
CA ASN A 175 -27.38 -16.16 15.61
C ASN A 175 -27.46 -17.28 14.55
N ARG A 176 -26.59 -17.24 13.55
CA ARG A 176 -26.61 -18.19 12.41
C ARG A 176 -25.63 -19.33 12.56
N THR A 177 -24.59 -19.15 13.36
CA THR A 177 -23.50 -20.11 13.54
C THR A 177 -23.03 -20.10 14.99
N PRO A 178 -22.64 -21.24 15.58
CA PRO A 178 -22.19 -21.31 16.97
C PRO A 178 -21.04 -20.32 17.27
N PRO A 179 -20.93 -19.79 18.50
CA PRO A 179 -19.81 -18.95 18.91
C PRO A 179 -18.46 -19.62 18.66
N ILE A 180 -17.44 -18.81 18.34
CA ILE A 180 -16.06 -19.27 18.19
C ILE A 180 -15.16 -18.59 19.21
N PRO A 181 -14.06 -19.24 19.64
CA PRO A 181 -13.11 -18.61 20.54
C PRO A 181 -12.38 -17.46 19.85
N TRP A 182 -12.48 -16.27 20.43
CA TRP A 182 -11.60 -15.14 20.13
C TRP A 182 -10.58 -15.02 21.25
N THR A 183 -9.29 -15.03 20.89
CA THR A 183 -8.19 -15.14 21.86
C THR A 183 -7.52 -13.82 22.15
N ASN A 184 -7.49 -12.91 21.18
CA ASN A 184 -6.88 -11.60 21.33
C ASN A 184 -7.37 -10.60 20.27
N ALA A 185 -6.95 -9.35 20.42
CA ALA A 185 -7.07 -8.32 19.41
C ALA A 185 -5.76 -7.54 19.29
N ARG A 186 -5.36 -7.24 18.05
CA ARG A 186 -4.35 -6.24 17.75
C ARG A 186 -5.02 -4.97 17.25
N LEU A 187 -4.61 -3.84 17.80
CA LEU A 187 -5.02 -2.52 17.33
C LEU A 187 -4.21 -2.19 16.10
N ILE A 188 -4.88 -1.80 15.03
CA ILE A 188 -4.23 -1.32 13.81
C ILE A 188 -4.03 0.18 13.99
N VAL A 189 -2.78 0.58 14.19
CA VAL A 189 -2.39 1.98 14.32
C VAL A 189 -2.38 2.61 12.93
N ALA A 190 -3.04 3.77 12.81
CA ALA A 190 -3.16 4.49 11.56
C ALA A 190 -1.78 4.83 10.98
N GLY A 191 -1.60 4.46 9.71
CA GLY A 191 -0.46 4.87 8.90
C GLY A 191 -0.65 6.27 8.31
N SER A 192 0.17 6.60 7.31
CA SER A 192 -0.02 7.78 6.49
C SER A 192 0.04 7.39 5.02
N ARG A 193 -0.91 7.90 4.24
CA ARG A 193 -0.93 7.66 2.80
C ARG A 193 0.05 8.60 2.10
N ALA A 194 0.76 8.06 1.11
CA ALA A 194 1.48 8.87 0.14
C ALA A 194 0.64 8.97 -1.16
N PRO A 195 0.65 10.12 -1.85
CA PRO A 195 -0.08 10.30 -3.09
C PRO A 195 0.39 9.31 -4.16
N THR A 196 -0.56 8.80 -4.91
CA THR A 196 -0.35 7.90 -6.04
C THR A 196 -1.00 8.45 -7.29
N GLU A 197 -0.55 7.98 -8.43
CA GLU A 197 -1.20 8.18 -9.72
C GLU A 197 -1.17 6.88 -10.53
N PRO A 198 -2.21 6.62 -11.34
CA PRO A 198 -2.27 5.43 -12.16
C PRO A 198 -1.15 5.47 -13.22
N VAL A 199 -0.58 4.29 -13.51
CA VAL A 199 0.33 4.10 -14.64
C VAL A 199 -0.28 3.09 -15.62
N SER A 200 -0.24 3.42 -16.90
CA SER A 200 -0.69 2.52 -17.97
C SER A 200 0.28 1.35 -18.07
N VAL A 201 -0.22 0.15 -17.78
CA VAL A 201 0.57 -1.10 -17.89
C VAL A 201 -0.01 -1.99 -18.98
N THR A 202 0.83 -2.85 -19.56
CA THR A 202 0.38 -3.82 -20.57
C THR A 202 0.83 -5.23 -20.23
N ILE A 203 -0.01 -6.22 -20.54
CA ILE A 203 0.37 -7.63 -20.44
C ILE A 203 1.12 -8.01 -21.71
N LYS A 204 2.44 -8.18 -21.64
CA LYS A 204 3.32 -8.53 -22.77
C LYS A 204 3.40 -10.02 -23.04
N SER A 205 3.24 -10.82 -22.00
CA SER A 205 3.22 -12.28 -22.11
C SER A 205 2.22 -12.87 -21.14
N ARG A 206 1.62 -13.98 -21.56
CA ARG A 206 0.68 -14.76 -20.77
C ARG A 206 1.00 -16.23 -21.03
N ASP A 207 1.35 -16.94 -19.97
CA ASP A 207 1.56 -18.37 -19.97
C ASP A 207 0.66 -18.98 -18.89
N GLU A 208 -0.28 -19.83 -19.30
CA GLU A 208 -1.33 -20.36 -18.46
C GLU A 208 -1.22 -21.88 -18.44
N ASN A 209 -0.69 -22.39 -17.33
CA ASN A 209 -0.51 -23.82 -17.12
C ASN A 209 -1.38 -24.31 -15.96
N PRO A 210 -1.69 -25.62 -15.91
CA PRO A 210 -2.15 -26.24 -14.69
C PRO A 210 -1.21 -25.88 -13.52
N GLY A 211 -1.77 -25.47 -12.39
CA GLY A 211 -1.00 -25.05 -11.21
C GLY A 211 -0.48 -23.61 -11.22
N MET A 212 -0.19 -22.99 -12.38
CA MET A 212 0.40 -21.64 -12.40
C MET A 212 0.06 -20.84 -13.65
N THR A 213 -0.36 -19.60 -13.47
CA THR A 213 -0.44 -18.58 -14.53
C THR A 213 0.67 -17.57 -14.32
N ARG A 214 1.42 -17.26 -15.38
CA ARG A 214 2.49 -16.28 -15.40
C ARG A 214 2.15 -15.17 -16.39
N LEU A 215 2.14 -13.93 -15.90
CA LEU A 215 1.92 -12.74 -16.73
C LEU A 215 3.17 -11.85 -16.69
N GLY A 216 3.73 -11.53 -17.86
CA GLY A 216 4.75 -10.49 -17.99
C GLY A 216 4.07 -9.14 -18.18
N ILE A 217 4.40 -8.17 -17.32
CA ILE A 217 3.77 -6.85 -17.28
C ILE A 217 4.81 -5.79 -17.66
N ASP A 218 4.52 -4.98 -18.68
CA ASP A 218 5.27 -3.75 -18.97
C ASP A 218 4.69 -2.60 -18.15
N LEU A 219 5.55 -1.89 -17.44
CA LEU A 219 5.21 -0.69 -16.68
C LEU A 219 5.15 0.56 -17.57
N GLY A 220 5.56 0.48 -18.84
CA GLY A 220 5.63 1.59 -19.78
C GLY A 220 6.83 2.53 -19.56
N ALA A 221 7.47 2.46 -18.40
CA ALA A 221 8.66 3.22 -18.05
C ALA A 221 9.51 2.48 -17.01
N ALA A 222 10.82 2.77 -17.05
CA ALA A 222 11.77 2.33 -16.04
C ALA A 222 11.78 3.25 -14.80
N ASN A 223 12.47 2.81 -13.74
CA ASN A 223 12.73 3.58 -12.52
C ASN A 223 11.48 4.11 -11.81
N LEU A 224 10.38 3.35 -11.83
CA LEU A 224 9.15 3.74 -11.17
C LEU A 224 9.13 3.30 -9.71
N ARG A 225 8.70 4.19 -8.81
CA ARG A 225 8.28 3.79 -7.45
C ARG A 225 6.87 3.23 -7.51
N MET A 226 6.74 1.92 -7.53
CA MET A 226 5.43 1.26 -7.59
C MET A 226 4.79 1.24 -6.20
N ALA A 227 3.55 1.68 -6.11
CA ALA A 227 2.74 1.60 -4.91
C ALA A 227 2.04 0.24 -4.83
N SER A 228 1.31 -0.13 -5.88
CA SER A 228 0.51 -1.35 -5.92
C SER A 228 0.21 -1.81 -7.34
N ILE A 229 -0.13 -3.09 -7.46
CA ILE A 229 -0.82 -3.69 -8.61
C ILE A 229 -2.21 -4.14 -8.18
N ARG A 230 -3.18 -4.06 -9.09
CA ARG A 230 -4.52 -4.63 -8.93
C ARG A 230 -4.86 -5.51 -10.12
N ILE A 231 -5.40 -6.68 -9.85
CA ILE A 231 -5.93 -7.60 -10.87
C ILE A 231 -7.42 -7.31 -11.09
N GLY A 232 -7.79 -7.05 -12.34
CA GLY A 232 -9.18 -7.04 -12.78
C GLY A 232 -9.60 -8.42 -13.27
N THR A 233 -10.72 -8.91 -12.75
CA THR A 233 -11.30 -10.19 -13.16
C THR A 233 -12.83 -10.16 -13.02
N SER A 234 -13.51 -10.81 -13.94
CA SER A 234 -14.96 -11.01 -13.92
C SER A 234 -15.38 -12.24 -13.12
N GLU A 235 -14.44 -13.05 -12.61
CA GLU A 235 -14.80 -14.25 -11.86
C GLU A 235 -15.56 -13.90 -10.57
N PRO A 236 -16.76 -14.48 -10.34
CA PRO A 236 -17.62 -14.08 -9.22
C PRO A 236 -17.06 -14.52 -7.87
N VAL A 237 -16.37 -15.67 -7.82
CA VAL A 237 -15.79 -16.23 -6.60
C VAL A 237 -14.47 -16.90 -6.93
N PHE A 238 -13.40 -16.54 -6.22
CA PHE A 238 -12.10 -17.20 -6.36
C PHE A 238 -11.24 -16.96 -5.12
N THR A 239 -10.20 -17.79 -4.97
CA THR A 239 -9.07 -17.54 -4.07
C THR A 239 -7.79 -17.98 -4.77
N ARG A 240 -6.77 -17.12 -4.81
CA ARG A 240 -5.47 -17.40 -5.44
C ARG A 240 -4.35 -16.77 -4.63
N THR A 241 -3.25 -17.49 -4.45
CA THR A 241 -2.00 -16.88 -4.01
C THR A 241 -1.35 -16.23 -5.22
N VAL A 242 -1.01 -14.95 -5.11
CA VAL A 242 -0.43 -14.17 -6.20
C VAL A 242 0.86 -13.51 -5.74
N LYS A 243 1.92 -13.67 -6.52
CA LYS A 243 3.23 -13.05 -6.29
C LYS A 243 3.52 -12.02 -7.38
N VAL A 244 4.10 -10.91 -6.98
CA VAL A 244 4.72 -9.92 -7.88
C VAL A 244 6.22 -10.04 -7.74
N ALA A 245 6.93 -10.18 -8.85
CA ALA A 245 8.38 -10.21 -8.89
C ALA A 245 8.94 -9.21 -9.93
N ALA A 246 10.16 -8.73 -9.70
CA ALA A 246 10.93 -8.00 -10.70
C ALA A 246 12.05 -8.90 -11.25
N PRO A 247 12.34 -8.84 -12.56
CA PRO A 247 13.55 -9.45 -13.10
C PRO A 247 14.78 -8.73 -12.57
N GLU A 248 15.68 -9.48 -11.93
CA GLU A 248 16.97 -9.03 -11.42
C GLU A 248 18.08 -9.70 -12.25
N LEU A 249 18.86 -8.88 -12.96
CA LEU A 249 20.04 -9.34 -13.69
C LEU A 249 21.18 -9.53 -12.70
N SER A 250 21.43 -10.77 -12.28
CA SER A 250 22.69 -11.12 -11.61
C SER A 250 23.77 -11.36 -12.67
N ALA A 251 25.04 -11.22 -12.28
CA ALA A 251 26.20 -11.39 -13.17
C ALA A 251 26.26 -12.77 -13.86
N GLN A 252 25.49 -13.76 -13.40
CA GLN A 252 25.53 -15.13 -13.88
C GLN A 252 24.18 -15.64 -14.39
N ASN A 253 23.04 -15.08 -13.97
CA ASN A 253 21.68 -15.51 -14.37
C ASN A 253 20.63 -14.40 -14.18
N LEU A 254 19.55 -14.47 -14.97
CA LEU A 254 18.32 -13.72 -14.69
C LEU A 254 17.60 -14.40 -13.51
N GLN A 255 17.48 -13.71 -12.38
CA GLN A 255 16.69 -14.16 -11.24
C GLN A 255 15.45 -13.27 -11.07
N GLU A 256 14.44 -13.74 -10.34
CA GLU A 256 13.25 -12.97 -10.02
C GLU A 256 13.23 -12.63 -8.54
N GLU A 257 13.37 -11.35 -8.20
CA GLU A 257 13.18 -10.89 -6.82
C GLU A 257 11.69 -10.79 -6.53
N THR A 258 11.20 -11.56 -5.55
CA THR A 258 9.82 -11.40 -5.08
C THR A 258 9.65 -10.08 -4.35
N LEU A 259 8.78 -9.23 -4.87
CA LEU A 259 8.46 -7.92 -4.31
C LEU A 259 7.30 -8.00 -3.31
N SER A 260 6.31 -8.85 -3.61
CA SER A 260 5.08 -8.99 -2.84
C SER A 260 4.45 -10.37 -3.05
N SER A 261 3.75 -10.89 -2.05
CA SER A 261 3.04 -12.17 -2.10
C SER A 261 1.77 -12.08 -1.25
N GLU A 262 0.62 -12.24 -1.88
CA GLU A 262 -0.69 -12.01 -1.25
C GLU A 262 -1.69 -13.11 -1.63
N VAL A 263 -2.66 -13.36 -0.75
CA VAL A 263 -3.85 -14.14 -1.09
C VAL A 263 -4.92 -13.18 -1.58
N LEU A 264 -5.21 -13.25 -2.88
CA LEU A 264 -6.33 -12.54 -3.49
C LEU A 264 -7.57 -13.41 -3.44
N TYR A 265 -8.72 -12.78 -3.23
CA TYR A 265 -9.99 -13.48 -3.21
C TYR A 265 -11.14 -12.57 -3.61
N ARG A 266 -12.22 -13.22 -4.04
CA ARG A 266 -13.57 -12.67 -4.10
C ARG A 266 -14.51 -13.73 -3.55
N VAL A 267 -15.35 -13.38 -2.59
CA VAL A 267 -16.31 -14.29 -1.97
C VAL A 267 -17.67 -13.59 -1.85
N ASP A 268 -18.74 -14.36 -1.98
CA ASP A 268 -20.11 -13.90 -1.68
C ASP A 268 -20.48 -14.35 -0.27
N LEU A 269 -20.80 -13.39 0.60
CA LEU A 269 -21.22 -13.60 1.98
C LEU A 269 -22.70 -13.24 2.12
N ASN A 270 -23.59 -14.12 1.66
CA ASN A 270 -25.04 -13.94 1.70
C ASN A 270 -25.53 -12.68 0.94
N GLY A 271 -25.08 -12.51 -0.30
CA GLY A 271 -25.40 -11.39 -1.18
C GLY A 271 -24.51 -10.17 -0.99
N LYS A 272 -23.56 -10.21 -0.05
CA LYS A 272 -22.52 -9.19 0.11
C LYS A 272 -21.21 -9.71 -0.49
N VAL A 273 -20.77 -9.10 -1.58
CA VAL A 273 -19.47 -9.43 -2.19
C VAL A 273 -18.34 -8.79 -1.38
N GLU A 274 -17.40 -9.60 -0.94
CA GLU A 274 -16.15 -9.16 -0.32
C GLU A 274 -14.96 -9.59 -1.19
N ALA A 275 -14.01 -8.69 -1.39
CA ALA A 275 -12.88 -8.95 -2.27
C ALA A 275 -11.60 -8.28 -1.81
N ARG A 276 -10.48 -8.95 -2.06
CA ARG A 276 -9.12 -8.40 -2.00
C ARG A 276 -8.43 -8.68 -3.33
N LEU A 277 -8.14 -7.62 -4.08
CA LEU A 277 -7.57 -7.71 -5.44
C LEU A 277 -6.27 -6.91 -5.60
N ASP A 278 -5.85 -6.25 -4.52
CA ASP A 278 -4.68 -5.38 -4.47
C ASP A 278 -3.46 -6.11 -3.93
N LEU A 279 -2.32 -5.90 -4.59
CA LEU A 279 -0.99 -6.32 -4.17
C LEU A 279 -0.16 -5.06 -3.89
N PRO A 280 0.10 -4.72 -2.62
CA PRO A 280 1.02 -3.63 -2.28
C PRO A 280 2.44 -4.02 -2.69
N ILE A 281 3.20 -3.09 -3.25
CA ILE A 281 4.59 -3.27 -3.68
C ILE A 281 5.52 -2.33 -2.89
N ASP A 282 5.20 -1.04 -2.87
CA ASP A 282 5.96 0.02 -2.18
C ASP A 282 7.50 -0.06 -2.35
N LYS A 283 7.94 -0.33 -3.59
CA LYS A 283 9.35 -0.47 -3.97
C LYS A 283 9.70 0.30 -5.24
N GLN A 284 10.96 0.71 -5.35
CA GLN A 284 11.55 1.21 -6.59
C GLN A 284 11.77 0.03 -7.54
N ILE A 285 11.25 0.12 -8.76
CA ILE A 285 11.49 -0.85 -9.82
C ILE A 285 12.46 -0.22 -10.81
N PHE A 286 13.68 -0.75 -10.87
CA PHE A 286 14.72 -0.24 -11.76
C PHE A 286 14.44 -0.55 -13.23
N GLY A 287 13.96 -1.77 -13.49
CA GLY A 287 13.50 -2.17 -14.82
C GLY A 287 12.15 -1.55 -15.19
N ARG A 288 11.66 -1.93 -16.37
CA ARG A 288 10.31 -1.59 -16.87
C ARG A 288 9.36 -2.78 -16.86
N GLU A 289 9.78 -3.91 -16.31
CA GLU A 289 9.02 -5.15 -16.35
C GLU A 289 8.78 -5.70 -14.95
N LEU A 290 7.61 -6.28 -14.76
CA LEU A 290 7.24 -7.09 -13.60
C LEU A 290 6.67 -8.42 -14.07
N VAL A 291 6.71 -9.40 -13.19
CA VAL A 291 6.13 -10.71 -13.38
C VAL A 291 5.05 -10.91 -12.33
N LEU A 292 3.84 -11.27 -12.76
CA LEU A 292 2.79 -11.77 -11.88
C LEU A 292 2.73 -13.29 -11.98
N LEU A 293 2.80 -13.96 -10.84
CA LEU A 293 2.65 -15.40 -10.70
C LEU A 293 1.38 -15.68 -9.91
N ILE A 294 0.40 -16.30 -10.54
CA ILE A 294 -0.89 -16.67 -9.94
C ILE A 294 -0.88 -18.17 -9.76
N ASP A 295 -0.87 -18.62 -8.51
CA ASP A 295 -0.98 -20.03 -8.15
C ASP A 295 -2.41 -20.51 -8.39
N ASN A 296 -2.59 -21.29 -9.45
CA ASN A 296 -3.88 -21.84 -9.84
C ASN A 296 -4.26 -23.06 -8.98
N GLY A 297 -3.29 -23.71 -8.34
CA GLY A 297 -3.47 -25.01 -7.71
C GLY A 297 -4.19 -25.99 -8.63
N ASP A 298 -5.25 -26.61 -8.13
CA ASP A 298 -6.10 -27.54 -8.89
C ASP A 298 -7.23 -26.84 -9.68
N SER A 299 -7.32 -25.51 -9.60
CA SER A 299 -8.33 -24.75 -10.34
C SER A 299 -7.84 -24.36 -11.74
N PRO A 300 -8.76 -24.06 -12.69
CA PRO A 300 -8.38 -23.44 -13.94
C PRO A 300 -7.68 -22.08 -13.74
N PRO A 301 -6.89 -21.63 -14.75
CA PRO A 301 -6.34 -20.27 -14.81
C PRO A 301 -7.38 -19.19 -14.51
N LEU A 302 -7.00 -18.23 -13.66
CA LEU A 302 -7.85 -17.09 -13.32
C LEU A 302 -8.06 -16.20 -14.56
N LEU A 303 -9.31 -15.85 -14.87
CA LEU A 303 -9.67 -14.94 -15.96
C LEU A 303 -9.26 -13.50 -15.63
N VAL A 304 -8.00 -13.16 -15.88
CA VAL A 304 -7.46 -11.80 -15.73
C VAL A 304 -7.82 -10.95 -16.95
N SER A 305 -8.75 -10.01 -16.79
CA SER A 305 -9.21 -9.11 -17.84
C SER A 305 -8.33 -7.87 -17.99
N GLU A 306 -7.74 -7.39 -16.89
CA GLU A 306 -6.84 -6.24 -16.88
C GLU A 306 -5.87 -6.34 -15.70
N VAL A 307 -4.75 -5.64 -15.82
CA VAL A 307 -3.86 -5.33 -14.71
C VAL A 307 -3.81 -3.81 -14.62
N ARG A 308 -4.04 -3.27 -13.42
CA ARG A 308 -3.87 -1.85 -13.13
C ARG A 308 -2.71 -1.68 -12.17
N ALA A 309 -2.01 -0.57 -12.27
CA ALA A 309 -0.93 -0.27 -11.34
C ALA A 309 -0.93 1.21 -10.99
N ASP A 310 -0.48 1.49 -9.77
CA ASP A 310 -0.35 2.83 -9.23
C ASP A 310 1.13 3.07 -8.89
N ARG A 311 1.66 4.22 -9.29
CA ARG A 311 3.00 4.67 -8.89
C ARG A 311 2.91 5.74 -7.81
N ARG A 312 3.93 5.81 -6.96
CA ARG A 312 4.13 6.90 -5.99
C ARG A 312 4.57 8.14 -6.74
N ILE A 313 3.94 9.27 -6.43
CA ILE A 313 4.28 10.56 -7.04
C ILE A 313 5.63 11.04 -6.50
N THR A 314 6.55 11.37 -7.40
CA THR A 314 7.76 12.16 -7.11
C THR A 314 7.50 13.60 -7.53
N ARG A 315 7.85 14.57 -6.70
CA ARG A 315 7.65 16.00 -6.97
C ARG A 315 8.98 16.72 -7.09
N LEU A 316 9.04 17.66 -8.01
CA LEU A 316 10.09 18.68 -8.05
C LEU A 316 9.50 19.98 -7.51
N ILE A 317 10.19 20.58 -6.54
CA ILE A 317 9.79 21.85 -5.91
C ILE A 317 10.91 22.85 -6.11
N PHE A 318 10.63 23.98 -6.75
CA PHE A 318 11.63 25.00 -7.07
C PHE A 318 10.99 26.39 -7.07
N PHE A 319 11.81 27.43 -7.05
CA PHE A 319 11.34 28.81 -7.17
C PHE A 319 11.52 29.29 -8.61
N ALA A 320 10.44 29.69 -9.26
CA ALA A 320 10.48 30.29 -10.59
C ALA A 320 10.40 31.81 -10.50
N ALA A 321 11.37 32.51 -11.08
CA ALA A 321 11.38 33.97 -11.14
C ALA A 321 10.40 34.52 -12.18
N THR A 322 10.14 33.76 -13.25
CA THR A 322 9.22 34.09 -14.33
C THR A 322 8.26 32.93 -14.60
N PRO A 323 7.05 33.20 -15.11
CA PRO A 323 6.22 32.21 -15.76
C PRO A 323 6.90 31.61 -17.00
#